data_AF-A0A6I3SSC1-F1
#
_entry.id   AF-A0A6I3SSC1-F1
#
_cell.length_a   1.000
_cell.length_b   1.000
_cell.length_c   1.000
_cell.angle_alpha   90.00
_cell.angle_beta   90.00
_cell.angle_gamma   90.00
#
_symmetry.space_group_name_H-M   'P 1'
#
loop_
_entity.id
_entity.type
_entity.pdbx_description
1 polymer ?
#
loop_
_entity_poly.entity_id
_entity_poly.type
_entity_poly.pdbx_seq_one_letter_code
_entity_poly.pdbx_strand_id
1 'polypeptide(L)'
;MLALLLAAQAQASSHREAPFITNIPKADATDFYMFRSYEPGRERFVTLIADYVPLQDPYGGPNYFMLDPNALYEIHIDNNGDAKEDLTFQFRFTNTNKDAQFTVGGKKVSIPLVINGGAIDGANAAGTNVRETYAVTVVRGDRRGGTKGAVSNVDGGITFDKPIDNIGRKSIPDYAGYAARHVYEVKIPGCEVPARMFVGQRKDPFVVNLGETFDLVNIKAPAVEFNANAERNARDDLSNKNVTTIAMEVAASCLVAPGGADPVIGGWTTASVRQGRLVNPAPGTGTGASKEGGAWTQVSRLGMPLVNEVVIGLKDKDRFNHSKPSSDAQFADYVTHPTLPMLVETLFGSAGAKAPTNFPRNDLVAAFLTGVKGLNQPAKVTPSEMLRLNTAIAPVAMGKQKRLGVIDGDNAGFPNGRRPGDDVVDIALRVVMGKLCTLSLGCVPADAPAGAIRFTDGAYLDDAAFTMAFPYLKPPLPGSPQQ
;
A
#
# COMPACT_ATOMS: atom_id res chain seq x y z
N MET A 1 30.94 9.61 39.47
CA MET A 1 30.25 8.47 38.82
C MET A 1 29.55 9.01 37.59
N LEU A 2 30.14 8.78 36.41
CA LEU A 2 29.59 9.21 35.13
C LEU A 2 28.67 8.08 34.64
N ALA A 3 27.35 8.27 34.73
CA ALA A 3 26.39 7.30 34.23
C ALA A 3 26.24 7.51 32.71
N LEU A 4 26.87 6.65 31.90
CA LEU A 4 26.54 6.52 30.49
C LEU A 4 25.14 5.91 30.38
N LEU A 5 24.16 6.75 30.06
CA LEU A 5 22.90 6.31 29.48
C LEU A 5 23.18 5.93 28.02
N LEU A 6 23.39 4.64 27.78
CA LEU A 6 23.24 4.05 26.46
C LEU A 6 21.76 4.14 26.07
N ALA A 7 21.40 5.19 25.34
CA ALA A 7 20.15 5.21 24.60
C ALA A 7 20.19 4.04 23.62
N ALA A 8 19.33 3.04 23.83
CA ALA A 8 19.05 2.05 22.80
C ALA A 8 18.60 2.81 21.56
N GLN A 9 19.30 2.61 20.43
CA GLN A 9 18.87 3.15 19.16
C GLN A 9 17.50 2.55 18.84
N ALA A 10 16.44 3.35 18.97
CA ALA A 10 15.13 3.00 18.46
C ALA A 10 15.27 2.82 16.94
N GLN A 11 15.01 1.60 16.45
CA GLN A 11 14.86 1.35 15.02
C GLN A 11 13.49 1.86 14.59
N ALA A 12 13.39 3.15 14.28
CA ALA A 12 12.18 3.69 13.68
C ALA A 12 12.11 3.26 12.21
N SER A 13 10.98 2.68 11.77
CA SER A 13 10.59 2.77 10.37
C SER A 13 9.10 2.53 10.19
N SER A 14 8.52 3.26 9.24
CA SER A 14 7.11 3.22 8.86
C SER A 14 6.75 2.08 7.93
N HIS A 15 7.75 1.33 7.46
CA HIS A 15 7.68 0.06 6.71
C HIS A 15 8.99 -0.70 6.99
N ARG A 16 8.92 -2.01 7.29
CA ARG A 16 9.77 -2.82 8.23
C ARG A 16 9.10 -3.10 9.57
N GLU A 17 7.78 -3.19 9.56
CA GLU A 17 6.96 -3.19 10.77
C GLU A 17 7.06 -4.50 11.54
N ALA A 18 7.31 -5.61 10.84
CA ALA A 18 7.53 -6.92 11.43
C ALA A 18 9.02 -7.27 11.43
N PRO A 19 9.57 -7.87 12.50
CA PRO A 19 10.98 -8.20 12.58
C PRO A 19 11.52 -8.96 11.36
N PHE A 20 10.76 -9.89 10.80
CA PHE A 20 11.22 -10.69 9.66
C PHE A 20 11.28 -9.89 8.35
N ILE A 21 10.28 -9.02 8.08
CA ILE A 21 10.22 -8.29 6.81
C ILE A 21 11.40 -7.33 6.63
N THR A 22 12.01 -6.89 7.74
CA THR A 22 13.23 -6.07 7.75
C THR A 22 14.41 -6.73 7.01
N ASN A 23 14.41 -8.06 6.92
CA ASN A 23 15.43 -8.84 6.22
C ASN A 23 15.10 -9.09 4.74
N ILE A 24 13.90 -8.74 4.29
CA ILE A 24 13.40 -8.94 2.92
C ILE A 24 12.68 -7.66 2.44
N PRO A 25 13.37 -6.50 2.41
CA PRO A 25 12.74 -5.19 2.17
C PRO A 25 12.05 -5.05 0.81
N LYS A 26 12.36 -5.92 -0.16
CA LYS A 26 11.69 -5.94 -1.47
C LYS A 26 10.29 -6.55 -1.44
N ALA A 27 9.94 -7.27 -0.37
CA ALA A 27 8.64 -7.88 -0.16
C ALA A 27 7.76 -7.07 0.82
N ASP A 28 8.24 -5.90 1.23
CA ASP A 28 7.60 -5.03 2.21
C ASP A 28 6.45 -4.26 1.57
N ALA A 29 5.21 -4.68 1.87
CA ALA A 29 3.99 -4.00 1.43
C ALA A 29 3.74 -2.78 2.31
N THR A 30 3.50 -1.64 1.68
CA THR A 30 3.48 -0.35 2.37
C THR A 30 2.06 0.21 2.49
N ASP A 31 1.32 0.13 1.39
CA ASP A 31 -0.05 0.58 1.35
C ASP A 31 -0.88 -0.24 0.38
N PHE A 32 -2.17 -0.33 0.70
CA PHE A 32 -3.18 -0.81 -0.21
C PHE A 32 -4.28 0.24 -0.37
N TYR A 33 -4.68 0.49 -1.61
CA TYR A 33 -5.79 1.36 -1.98
C TYR A 33 -6.77 0.56 -2.85
N MET A 34 -8.06 0.68 -2.54
CA MET A 34 -9.13 0.07 -3.31
C MET A 34 -10.30 1.05 -3.33
N PHE A 35 -10.64 1.60 -4.50
CA PHE A 35 -11.68 2.62 -4.60
C PHE A 35 -12.37 2.59 -5.97
N ARG A 36 -13.60 3.11 -6.03
CA ARG A 36 -14.25 3.37 -7.32
C ARG A 36 -13.50 4.48 -8.05
N SER A 37 -13.09 4.20 -9.28
CA SER A 37 -12.33 5.12 -10.13
C SER A 37 -13.08 6.43 -10.33
N TYR A 38 -12.41 7.56 -10.08
CA TYR A 38 -12.99 8.91 -10.14
C TYR A 38 -12.54 9.71 -11.38
N GLU A 39 -11.81 9.08 -12.30
CA GLU A 39 -11.57 9.64 -13.63
C GLU A 39 -12.89 9.71 -14.42
N PRO A 40 -13.23 10.85 -15.05
CA PRO A 40 -14.46 10.98 -15.83
C PRO A 40 -14.59 9.88 -16.90
N GLY A 41 -15.75 9.22 -16.95
CA GLY A 41 -16.02 8.11 -17.86
C GLY A 41 -15.48 6.75 -17.39
N ARG A 42 -14.84 6.68 -16.23
CA ARG A 42 -14.32 5.44 -15.61
C ARG A 42 -15.09 5.06 -14.35
N GLU A 43 -16.24 5.65 -14.10
CA GLU A 43 -16.97 5.52 -12.83
C GLU A 43 -17.39 4.07 -12.53
N ARG A 44 -17.50 3.20 -13.55
CA ARG A 44 -17.82 1.76 -13.42
C ARG A 44 -16.64 0.87 -13.03
N PHE A 45 -15.44 1.43 -12.90
CA PHE A 45 -14.22 0.71 -12.59
C PHE A 45 -13.85 0.83 -11.11
N VAL A 46 -13.07 -0.14 -10.65
CA VAL A 46 -12.41 -0.15 -9.35
C VAL A 46 -10.90 -0.08 -9.61
N THR A 47 -10.24 0.84 -8.94
CA THR A 47 -8.79 0.95 -8.91
C THR A 47 -8.25 0.21 -7.70
N LEU A 48 -7.26 -0.65 -7.93
CA LEU A 48 -6.51 -1.41 -6.95
C LEU A 48 -5.05 -0.95 -7.03
N ILE A 49 -4.47 -0.52 -5.91
CA ILE A 49 -3.07 -0.07 -5.85
C ILE A 49 -2.43 -0.77 -4.66
N ALA A 50 -1.34 -1.49 -4.90
CA ALA A 50 -0.50 -2.07 -3.87
C ALA A 50 0.90 -1.47 -4.00
N ASP A 51 1.33 -0.78 -2.95
CA ASP A 51 2.63 -0.14 -2.87
C ASP A 51 3.62 -1.03 -2.10
N TYR A 52 4.86 -1.03 -2.57
CA TYR A 52 5.95 -1.85 -2.09
C TYR A 52 7.26 -1.07 -2.11
N VAL A 53 8.23 -1.53 -1.32
CA VAL A 53 9.59 -0.96 -1.28
C VAL A 53 9.51 0.52 -0.85
N PRO A 54 9.30 0.79 0.45
CA PRO A 54 9.05 2.12 1.00
C PRO A 54 10.27 3.05 0.90
N LEU A 55 10.05 4.32 1.26
CA LEU A 55 11.12 5.28 1.61
C LEU A 55 12.20 5.41 0.53
N GLN A 56 11.81 5.37 -0.73
CA GLN A 56 12.77 5.39 -1.83
C GLN A 56 13.34 6.79 -2.00
N ASP A 57 14.61 6.96 -1.65
CA ASP A 57 15.35 8.16 -2.01
C ASP A 57 15.58 8.19 -3.53
N PRO A 58 15.12 9.22 -4.25
CA PRO A 58 15.20 9.26 -5.71
C PRO A 58 16.62 9.10 -6.26
N TYR A 59 17.64 9.53 -5.50
CA TYR A 59 19.05 9.45 -5.87
C TYR A 59 19.72 8.10 -5.54
N GLY A 60 18.98 7.13 -4.99
CA GLY A 60 19.46 5.84 -4.44
C GLY A 60 20.01 4.82 -5.44
N GLY A 61 20.76 5.26 -6.46
CA GLY A 61 21.45 4.41 -7.42
C GLY A 61 22.65 3.63 -6.82
N PRO A 62 23.33 2.79 -7.61
CA PRO A 62 23.18 2.62 -9.05
C PRO A 62 22.14 1.55 -9.45
N ASN A 63 21.62 0.75 -8.50
CA ASN A 63 20.70 -0.36 -8.78
C ASN A 63 19.22 -0.05 -8.51
N TYR A 64 18.91 1.11 -7.92
CA TYR A 64 17.55 1.61 -7.66
C TYR A 64 16.61 0.53 -7.04
N PHE A 65 15.30 0.62 -7.25
CA PHE A 65 14.27 -0.04 -6.44
C PHE A 65 13.50 -1.12 -7.22
N MET A 66 14.23 -2.02 -7.88
CA MET A 66 13.65 -3.18 -8.58
C MET A 66 12.98 -4.17 -7.61
N LEU A 67 11.89 -4.80 -8.05
CA LEU A 67 11.22 -5.86 -7.31
C LEU A 67 12.04 -7.16 -7.36
N ASP A 68 11.74 -8.08 -6.45
CA ASP A 68 12.50 -9.32 -6.29
C ASP A 68 11.97 -10.41 -7.24
N PRO A 69 12.79 -10.94 -8.19
CA PRO A 69 12.37 -12.05 -9.05
C PRO A 69 12.06 -13.34 -8.26
N ASN A 70 12.53 -13.44 -7.01
CA ASN A 70 12.27 -14.55 -6.11
C ASN A 70 11.07 -14.34 -5.19
N ALA A 71 10.37 -13.20 -5.31
CA ALA A 71 9.11 -12.93 -4.61
C ALA A 71 7.88 -13.09 -5.52
N LEU A 72 6.75 -13.42 -4.93
CA LEU A 72 5.43 -13.46 -5.56
C LEU A 72 4.59 -12.37 -4.90
N TYR A 73 4.15 -11.39 -5.69
CA TYR A 73 3.32 -10.27 -5.23
C TYR A 73 1.88 -10.52 -5.67
N GLU A 74 0.91 -10.26 -4.81
CA GLU A 74 -0.47 -10.66 -5.03
C GLU A 74 -1.46 -9.61 -4.53
N ILE A 75 -2.45 -9.27 -5.35
CA ILE A 75 -3.64 -8.53 -4.93
C ILE A 75 -4.81 -9.51 -4.88
N HIS A 76 -5.52 -9.54 -3.75
CA HIS A 76 -6.61 -10.47 -3.48
C HIS A 76 -7.94 -9.74 -3.39
N ILE A 77 -9.02 -10.41 -3.82
CA ILE A 77 -10.40 -9.94 -3.68
C ILE A 77 -11.23 -11.06 -3.05
N ASP A 78 -11.94 -10.72 -1.99
CA ASP A 78 -13.06 -11.48 -1.42
C ASP A 78 -14.34 -10.85 -1.94
N ASN A 79 -15.20 -11.59 -2.64
CA ASN A 79 -16.44 -11.05 -3.18
C ASN A 79 -17.69 -11.74 -2.61
N ASN A 80 -17.53 -12.51 -1.55
CA ASN A 80 -18.63 -13.23 -0.89
C ASN A 80 -18.69 -13.02 0.63
N GLY A 81 -17.67 -12.36 1.19
CA GLY A 81 -17.58 -11.93 2.58
C GLY A 81 -17.12 -13.01 3.57
N ASP A 82 -16.59 -14.14 3.09
CA ASP A 82 -16.08 -15.23 3.94
C ASP A 82 -14.63 -15.05 4.42
N ALA A 83 -13.99 -13.94 4.04
CA ALA A 83 -12.60 -13.59 4.33
C ALA A 83 -11.56 -14.50 3.66
N LYS A 84 -11.91 -15.12 2.52
CA LYS A 84 -10.99 -15.86 1.65
C LYS A 84 -10.98 -15.22 0.27
N GLU A 85 -9.86 -15.37 -0.41
CA GLU A 85 -9.74 -14.86 -1.76
C GLU A 85 -10.59 -15.68 -2.76
N ASP A 86 -11.43 -14.99 -3.53
CA ASP A 86 -12.15 -15.54 -4.69
C ASP A 86 -11.42 -15.22 -6.00
N LEU A 87 -10.71 -14.09 -6.03
CA LEU A 87 -9.86 -13.66 -7.12
C LEU A 87 -8.48 -13.26 -6.58
N THR A 88 -7.42 -13.64 -7.28
CA THR A 88 -6.06 -13.19 -6.99
C THR A 88 -5.33 -12.81 -8.26
N PHE A 89 -4.74 -11.62 -8.30
CA PHE A 89 -3.81 -11.20 -9.35
C PHE A 89 -2.39 -11.45 -8.88
N GLN A 90 -1.67 -12.36 -9.53
CA GLN A 90 -0.32 -12.79 -9.18
C GLN A 90 0.71 -12.15 -10.12
N PHE A 91 1.62 -11.36 -9.58
CA PHE A 91 2.68 -10.68 -10.31
C PHE A 91 4.02 -11.39 -10.10
N ARG A 92 4.71 -11.70 -11.20
CA ARG A 92 6.04 -12.33 -11.20
C ARG A 92 7.00 -11.49 -12.01
N PHE A 93 8.08 -11.05 -11.37
CA PHE A 93 9.08 -10.17 -11.96
C PHE A 93 10.28 -10.94 -12.49
N THR A 94 10.93 -10.40 -13.50
CA THR A 94 12.20 -10.88 -14.06
C THR A 94 13.10 -9.68 -14.33
N ASN A 95 14.31 -9.72 -13.77
CA ASN A 95 15.34 -8.71 -13.96
C ASN A 95 16.43 -9.28 -14.86
N THR A 96 16.66 -8.64 -16.00
CA THR A 96 17.68 -9.04 -16.98
C THR A 96 18.76 -7.98 -17.06
N ASN A 97 19.99 -8.34 -16.69
CA ASN A 97 21.17 -7.53 -16.96
C ASN A 97 21.63 -7.78 -18.41
N LYS A 98 21.75 -6.73 -19.21
CA LYS A 98 22.17 -6.78 -20.62
C LYS A 98 23.69 -6.78 -20.79
N ASP A 99 24.45 -6.61 -19.71
CA ASP A 99 25.91 -6.51 -19.69
C ASP A 99 26.45 -5.52 -20.73
N ALA A 100 25.93 -4.29 -20.70
CA ALA A 100 26.43 -3.22 -21.54
C ALA A 100 27.92 -2.98 -21.25
N GLN A 101 28.72 -2.92 -22.31
CA GLN A 101 30.17 -2.82 -22.25
C GLN A 101 30.68 -1.63 -23.06
N PHE A 102 31.71 -0.96 -22.54
CA PHE A 102 32.50 0.01 -23.29
C PHE A 102 33.85 -0.56 -23.69
N THR A 103 34.42 -0.03 -24.77
CA THR A 103 35.80 -0.34 -25.15
C THR A 103 36.73 0.63 -24.42
N VAL A 104 37.52 0.13 -23.47
CA VAL A 104 38.51 0.91 -22.70
C VAL A 104 39.89 0.36 -23.01
N GLY A 105 40.75 1.16 -23.68
CA GLY A 105 42.10 0.73 -24.07
C GLY A 105 42.11 -0.56 -24.91
N GLY A 106 41.13 -0.73 -25.81
CA GLY A 106 40.99 -1.93 -26.66
C GLY A 106 40.31 -3.14 -26.00
N LYS A 107 39.96 -3.07 -24.71
CA LYS A 107 39.26 -4.14 -23.99
C LYS A 107 37.78 -3.81 -23.82
N LYS A 108 36.90 -4.80 -23.98
CA LYS A 108 35.49 -4.69 -23.61
C LYS A 108 35.36 -4.82 -22.09
N VAL A 109 34.74 -3.83 -21.45
CA VAL A 109 34.58 -3.76 -19.99
C VAL A 109 33.13 -3.42 -19.65
N SER A 110 32.52 -4.23 -18.79
CA SER A 110 31.14 -4.05 -18.32
C SER A 110 30.99 -2.73 -17.54
N ILE A 111 29.87 -2.04 -17.76
CA ILE A 111 29.57 -0.81 -17.02
C ILE A 111 28.92 -1.13 -15.66
N PRO A 112 29.15 -0.31 -14.61
CA PRO A 112 28.57 -0.54 -13.29
C PRO A 112 27.17 0.08 -13.11
N LEU A 113 26.54 0.55 -14.19
CA LEU A 113 25.30 1.35 -14.15
C LEU A 113 24.14 0.60 -14.81
N VAL A 114 22.92 0.83 -14.32
CA VAL A 114 21.67 0.33 -14.93
C VAL A 114 21.30 1.01 -16.25
N ILE A 115 22.08 1.99 -16.69
CA ILE A 115 21.95 2.72 -17.96
C ILE A 115 23.30 2.84 -18.65
N ASN A 116 23.31 2.90 -19.98
CA ASN A 116 24.52 2.91 -20.80
C ASN A 116 24.75 4.24 -21.56
N GLY A 117 23.92 5.26 -21.31
CA GLY A 117 24.00 6.58 -21.95
C GLY A 117 23.23 6.71 -23.27
N GLY A 118 22.62 5.63 -23.78
CA GLY A 118 21.66 5.70 -24.88
C GLY A 118 20.31 6.30 -24.46
N ALA A 119 19.42 6.54 -25.43
CA ALA A 119 18.08 7.08 -25.19
C ALA A 119 17.19 6.11 -24.39
N ILE A 120 16.35 6.69 -23.53
CA ILE A 120 15.35 5.98 -22.72
C ILE A 120 13.98 6.60 -23.02
N ASP A 121 13.30 6.06 -24.04
CA ASP A 121 12.08 6.64 -24.63
C ASP A 121 10.95 5.62 -24.89
N GLY A 122 11.06 4.40 -24.35
CA GLY A 122 10.00 3.39 -24.44
C GLY A 122 10.33 2.05 -23.76
N ALA A 123 9.48 1.05 -23.99
CA ALA A 123 9.69 -0.31 -23.48
C ALA A 123 11.00 -0.89 -24.02
N ASN A 124 11.74 -1.61 -23.17
CA ASN A 124 13.06 -2.18 -23.49
C ASN A 124 14.02 -1.20 -24.19
N ALA A 125 14.06 0.07 -23.75
CA ALA A 125 14.88 1.08 -24.39
C ALA A 125 16.37 0.68 -24.50
N ALA A 126 17.02 1.12 -25.59
CA ALA A 126 18.43 0.81 -25.85
C ALA A 126 19.37 1.41 -24.79
N GLY A 127 18.95 2.51 -24.16
CA GLY A 127 19.66 3.19 -23.07
C GLY A 127 19.74 2.42 -21.75
N THR A 128 18.92 1.39 -21.56
CA THR A 128 18.92 0.61 -20.31
C THR A 128 19.92 -0.54 -20.37
N ASN A 129 20.65 -0.74 -19.28
CA ASN A 129 21.51 -1.90 -19.04
C ASN A 129 20.80 -2.98 -18.21
N VAL A 130 19.80 -2.61 -17.42
CA VAL A 130 18.92 -3.57 -16.73
C VAL A 130 17.49 -3.38 -17.22
N ARG A 131 16.85 -4.49 -17.58
CA ARG A 131 15.44 -4.56 -18.00
C ARG A 131 14.65 -5.31 -16.95
N GLU A 132 13.57 -4.71 -16.47
CA GLU A 132 12.63 -5.35 -15.56
C GLU A 132 11.32 -5.62 -16.32
N THR A 133 10.91 -6.88 -16.32
CA THR A 133 9.66 -7.32 -16.94
C THR A 133 8.82 -8.08 -15.93
N TYR A 134 7.53 -8.20 -16.21
CA TYR A 134 6.62 -8.97 -15.37
C TYR A 134 5.54 -9.66 -16.17
N ALA A 135 4.98 -10.72 -15.58
CA ALA A 135 3.79 -11.40 -16.06
C ALA A 135 2.74 -11.43 -14.95
N VAL A 136 1.47 -11.42 -15.34
CA VAL A 136 0.34 -11.41 -14.41
C VAL A 136 -0.57 -12.61 -14.67
N THR A 137 -0.89 -13.34 -13.62
CA THR A 137 -1.84 -14.46 -13.66
C THR A 137 -3.04 -14.11 -12.78
N VAL A 138 -4.25 -14.17 -13.34
CA VAL A 138 -5.47 -14.17 -12.53
C VAL A 138 -5.77 -15.59 -12.07
N VAL A 139 -6.01 -15.78 -10.79
CA VAL A 139 -6.44 -17.03 -10.17
C VAL A 139 -7.85 -16.85 -9.65
N ARG A 140 -8.73 -17.80 -9.95
CA ARG A 140 -10.12 -17.89 -9.44
C ARG A 140 -10.25 -19.03 -8.44
N GLY A 141 -10.77 -18.73 -7.26
CA GLY A 141 -10.72 -19.58 -6.06
C GLY A 141 -9.39 -19.46 -5.32
N ASP A 142 -9.03 -20.50 -4.57
CA ASP A 142 -7.80 -20.52 -3.75
C ASP A 142 -6.55 -20.06 -4.53
N ARG A 143 -5.78 -19.12 -3.98
CA ARG A 143 -4.62 -18.51 -4.67
C ARG A 143 -3.50 -19.49 -5.08
N ARG A 144 -3.49 -20.72 -4.57
CA ARG A 144 -2.47 -21.73 -4.88
C ARG A 144 -3.00 -22.84 -5.78
N GLY A 145 -4.26 -23.27 -5.58
CA GLY A 145 -4.90 -24.38 -6.31
C GLY A 145 -6.00 -24.01 -7.30
N GLY A 146 -6.41 -22.74 -7.34
CA GLY A 146 -7.51 -22.25 -8.18
C GLY A 146 -7.21 -22.25 -9.68
N THR A 147 -8.23 -21.90 -10.47
CA THR A 147 -8.14 -21.87 -11.94
C THR A 147 -7.33 -20.65 -12.38
N LYS A 148 -6.30 -20.87 -13.20
CA LYS A 148 -5.35 -19.84 -13.63
C LYS A 148 -5.63 -19.37 -15.05
N GLY A 149 -5.49 -18.08 -15.29
CA GLY A 149 -5.48 -17.48 -16.62
C GLY A 149 -4.41 -16.40 -16.71
N ALA A 150 -3.66 -16.37 -17.81
CA ALA A 150 -2.71 -15.29 -18.06
C ALA A 150 -3.46 -14.00 -18.41
N VAL A 151 -3.15 -12.90 -17.72
CA VAL A 151 -3.58 -11.57 -18.15
C VAL A 151 -2.68 -11.19 -19.33
N SER A 152 -3.30 -10.79 -20.44
CA SER A 152 -2.58 -10.42 -21.66
C SER A 152 -2.77 -8.95 -21.98
N ASN A 153 -1.83 -8.36 -22.68
CA ASN A 153 -2.03 -7.13 -23.42
C ASN A 153 -3.13 -7.36 -24.49
N VAL A 154 -3.74 -6.29 -25.00
CA VAL A 154 -4.80 -6.36 -26.01
C VAL A 154 -4.36 -7.05 -27.30
N ASP A 155 -3.06 -7.02 -27.60
CA ASP A 155 -2.40 -7.69 -28.73
C ASP A 155 -2.06 -9.18 -28.48
N GLY A 156 -2.30 -9.68 -27.26
CA GLY A 156 -2.06 -11.07 -26.87
C GLY A 156 -0.72 -11.32 -26.16
N GLY A 157 0.17 -10.34 -26.03
CA GLY A 157 1.40 -10.47 -25.26
C GLY A 157 1.15 -10.69 -23.77
N ILE A 158 1.92 -11.56 -23.11
CA ILE A 158 1.75 -11.88 -21.66
C ILE A 158 2.92 -11.39 -20.79
N THR A 159 3.84 -10.63 -21.39
CA THR A 159 4.99 -10.04 -20.71
C THR A 159 4.94 -8.54 -20.89
N PHE A 160 5.12 -7.83 -19.78
CA PHE A 160 5.03 -6.38 -19.70
C PHE A 160 6.37 -5.82 -19.22
N ASP A 161 6.82 -4.71 -19.81
CA ASP A 161 7.97 -3.97 -19.32
C ASP A 161 7.56 -3.07 -18.14
N LYS A 162 8.37 -3.05 -17.08
CA LYS A 162 8.31 -2.01 -16.04
C LYS A 162 9.23 -0.85 -16.46
N PRO A 163 8.79 0.42 -16.40
CA PRO A 163 9.69 1.54 -16.62
C PRO A 163 10.79 1.51 -15.56
N ILE A 164 12.03 1.75 -15.99
CA ILE A 164 13.13 2.04 -15.06
C ILE A 164 12.76 3.21 -14.14
N ASP A 165 13.24 3.20 -12.90
CA ASP A 165 12.97 4.22 -11.91
C ASP A 165 13.49 5.61 -12.36
N ASN A 166 13.02 6.70 -11.75
CA ASN A 166 13.31 8.06 -12.21
C ASN A 166 14.73 8.51 -11.81
N ILE A 167 15.73 8.03 -12.55
CA ILE A 167 17.17 8.31 -12.36
C ILE A 167 17.47 9.81 -12.37
N GLY A 168 16.84 10.58 -13.27
CA GLY A 168 17.03 12.02 -13.36
C GLY A 168 16.88 12.58 -14.77
N ARG A 169 16.75 13.91 -14.84
CA ARG A 169 16.37 14.67 -16.05
C ARG A 169 17.37 14.56 -17.19
N LYS A 170 18.64 14.26 -16.91
CA LYS A 170 19.66 14.05 -17.96
C LYS A 170 19.45 12.73 -18.70
N SER A 171 19.07 11.67 -17.98
CA SER A 171 18.87 10.33 -18.54
C SER A 171 17.47 10.17 -19.12
N ILE A 172 16.47 10.77 -18.47
CA ILE A 172 15.06 10.70 -18.86
C ILE A 172 14.46 12.12 -18.74
N PRO A 173 14.53 12.94 -19.80
CA PRO A 173 14.08 14.33 -19.74
C PRO A 173 12.58 14.48 -19.43
N ASP A 174 11.75 13.61 -20.01
CA ASP A 174 10.30 13.53 -19.76
C ASP A 174 9.94 12.17 -19.16
N TYR A 175 10.16 12.03 -17.84
CA TYR A 175 9.83 10.78 -17.16
C TYR A 175 8.32 10.49 -17.18
N ALA A 176 7.47 11.52 -17.10
CA ALA A 176 6.02 11.33 -17.09
C ALA A 176 5.54 10.73 -18.42
N GLY A 177 5.95 11.29 -19.55
CA GLY A 177 5.64 10.75 -20.88
C GLY A 177 6.26 9.37 -21.12
N TYR A 178 7.47 9.13 -20.62
CA TYR A 178 8.11 7.80 -20.68
C TYR A 178 7.33 6.73 -19.88
N ALA A 179 6.97 7.04 -18.63
CA ALA A 179 6.22 6.13 -17.77
C ALA A 179 4.79 5.88 -18.28
N ALA A 180 4.16 6.87 -18.92
CA ALA A 180 2.83 6.73 -19.52
C ALA A 180 2.76 5.65 -20.62
N ARG A 181 3.87 5.41 -21.34
CA ARG A 181 3.97 4.33 -22.34
C ARG A 181 3.96 2.92 -21.73
N HIS A 182 4.09 2.82 -20.40
CA HIS A 182 4.03 1.58 -19.64
C HIS A 182 2.71 1.43 -18.88
N VAL A 183 1.70 2.24 -19.22
CA VAL A 183 0.31 1.98 -18.87
C VAL A 183 -0.26 1.05 -19.94
N TYR A 184 -0.60 -0.17 -19.55
CA TYR A 184 -1.08 -1.19 -20.45
C TYR A 184 -2.60 -1.30 -20.36
N GLU A 185 -3.27 -1.36 -21.52
CA GLU A 185 -4.60 -1.94 -21.59
C GLU A 185 -4.47 -3.47 -21.64
N VAL A 186 -5.21 -4.16 -20.78
CA VAL A 186 -5.07 -5.61 -20.61
C VAL A 186 -6.41 -6.33 -20.64
N LYS A 187 -6.39 -7.55 -21.18
CA LYS A 187 -7.48 -8.51 -21.16
C LYS A 187 -7.28 -9.44 -19.98
N ILE A 188 -8.27 -9.50 -19.10
CA ILE A 188 -8.32 -10.46 -17.98
C ILE A 188 -9.22 -11.62 -18.41
N PRO A 189 -8.74 -12.87 -18.50
CA PRO A 189 -9.59 -14.01 -18.84
C PRO A 189 -10.82 -14.07 -17.94
N GLY A 190 -12.01 -14.23 -18.53
CA GLY A 190 -13.30 -14.20 -17.82
C GLY A 190 -13.80 -12.79 -17.45
N CYS A 191 -13.26 -11.74 -18.07
CA CYS A 191 -13.76 -10.37 -17.97
C CYS A 191 -13.87 -9.78 -19.37
N GLU A 192 -15.09 -9.36 -19.76
CA GLU A 192 -15.37 -8.82 -21.10
C GLU A 192 -14.85 -7.39 -21.30
N VAL A 193 -14.57 -6.67 -20.21
CA VAL A 193 -14.15 -5.27 -20.25
C VAL A 193 -12.63 -5.19 -20.05
N PRO A 194 -11.87 -4.61 -21.00
CA PRO A 194 -10.44 -4.38 -20.80
C PRO A 194 -10.15 -3.57 -19.54
N ALA A 195 -9.11 -3.96 -18.83
CA ALA A 195 -8.59 -3.28 -17.64
C ALA A 195 -7.39 -2.40 -18.00
N ARG A 196 -6.99 -1.49 -17.11
CA ARG A 196 -5.69 -0.79 -17.18
C ARG A 196 -4.74 -1.36 -16.14
N MET A 197 -3.45 -1.37 -16.45
CA MET A 197 -2.41 -1.87 -15.56
C MET A 197 -1.16 -1.01 -15.65
N PHE A 198 -0.52 -0.77 -14.52
CA PHE A 198 0.76 -0.08 -14.41
C PHE A 198 1.57 -0.70 -13.26
N VAL A 199 2.86 -0.93 -13.50
CA VAL A 199 3.81 -1.23 -12.42
C VAL A 199 5.01 -0.33 -12.58
N GLY A 200 5.44 0.36 -11.53
CA GLY A 200 6.59 1.27 -11.58
C GLY A 200 6.64 2.25 -10.42
N GLN A 201 7.69 3.08 -10.39
CA GLN A 201 7.89 4.06 -9.33
C GLN A 201 6.85 5.21 -9.39
N ARG A 202 6.36 5.64 -8.23
CA ARG A 202 5.49 6.82 -8.04
C ARG A 202 5.96 7.64 -6.84
N LYS A 203 5.52 8.91 -6.75
CA LYS A 203 5.67 9.69 -5.51
C LYS A 203 4.77 9.03 -4.47
N ASP A 204 5.31 8.80 -3.28
CA ASP A 204 4.59 8.13 -2.20
C ASP A 204 3.34 8.95 -1.81
N PRO A 205 2.12 8.46 -2.05
CA PRO A 205 0.91 9.24 -1.78
C PRO A 205 0.55 9.29 -0.29
N PHE A 206 1.16 8.44 0.55
CA PHE A 206 0.92 8.46 1.98
C PHE A 206 1.50 9.73 2.60
N VAL A 207 0.80 10.27 3.60
CA VAL A 207 1.18 11.48 4.31
C VAL A 207 1.16 11.16 5.79
N VAL A 208 2.29 11.42 6.47
CA VAL A 208 2.44 11.09 7.89
C VAL A 208 3.66 11.77 8.50
N ASN A 209 3.54 12.13 9.77
CA ASN A 209 4.63 12.57 10.63
C ASN A 209 5.25 11.37 11.38
N LEU A 210 6.19 10.67 10.73
CA LEU A 210 6.74 9.39 11.24
C LEU A 210 7.64 9.57 12.44
N GLY A 211 8.54 10.55 12.38
CA GLY A 211 9.54 10.78 13.41
C GLY A 211 8.87 11.00 14.77
N GLU A 212 7.95 11.95 14.84
CA GLU A 212 7.24 12.25 16.09
C GLU A 212 6.26 11.14 16.49
N THR A 213 5.59 10.48 15.51
CA THR A 213 4.67 9.38 15.82
C THR A 213 5.37 8.22 16.54
N PHE A 214 6.53 7.78 16.02
CA PHE A 214 7.27 6.67 16.59
C PHE A 214 8.21 7.06 17.75
N ASP A 215 8.46 8.35 17.95
CA ASP A 215 9.02 8.90 19.19
C ASP A 215 7.93 9.10 20.25
N LEU A 216 7.17 8.05 20.59
CA LEU A 216 6.10 8.10 21.60
C LEU A 216 5.02 9.17 21.33
N VAL A 217 4.54 9.31 20.09
CA VAL A 217 3.50 10.28 19.72
C VAL A 217 3.88 11.70 20.18
N ASN A 218 5.13 12.11 19.94
CA ASN A 218 5.71 13.39 20.36
C ASN A 218 5.24 14.57 19.48
N ILE A 219 3.93 14.65 19.28
CA ILE A 219 3.28 15.71 18.50
C ILE A 219 2.92 16.83 19.47
N LYS A 220 3.43 18.03 19.22
CA LYS A 220 3.24 19.19 20.11
C LYS A 220 1.76 19.60 20.29
N ALA A 221 0.96 19.47 19.23
CA ALA A 221 -0.45 19.83 19.22
C ALA A 221 -1.26 18.77 18.47
N PRO A 222 -1.57 17.62 19.11
CA PRO A 222 -2.17 16.47 18.43
C PRO A 222 -3.67 16.65 18.13
N ALA A 223 -4.22 17.86 18.25
CA ALA A 223 -5.62 18.15 17.97
C ALA A 223 -5.88 19.64 17.66
N VAL A 224 -6.91 19.91 16.85
CA VAL A 224 -7.33 21.28 16.51
C VAL A 224 -7.80 22.06 17.74
N GLU A 225 -8.41 21.38 18.70
CA GLU A 225 -8.87 21.98 19.96
C GLU A 225 -7.70 22.45 20.84
N PHE A 226 -6.48 21.92 20.61
CA PHE A 226 -5.27 22.34 21.31
C PHE A 226 -4.55 23.46 20.54
N ASN A 227 -4.66 23.48 19.21
CA ASN A 227 -4.16 24.53 18.33
C ASN A 227 -4.99 24.58 17.04
N ALA A 228 -5.55 25.74 16.70
CA ALA A 228 -6.38 25.89 15.50
C ALA A 228 -5.68 25.49 14.18
N ASN A 229 -4.35 25.52 14.14
CA ASN A 229 -3.52 25.13 12.99
C ASN A 229 -2.94 23.71 13.09
N ALA A 230 -3.36 22.90 14.07
CA ALA A 230 -2.76 21.59 14.39
C ALA A 230 -2.58 20.68 13.15
N GLU A 231 -3.59 20.61 12.28
CA GLU A 231 -3.58 19.72 11.10
C GLU A 231 -2.49 20.08 10.07
N ARG A 232 -1.87 21.26 10.17
CA ARG A 232 -0.79 21.72 9.28
C ARG A 232 0.48 22.09 10.04
N ASN A 233 0.58 21.65 11.30
CA ASN A 233 1.64 22.08 12.20
C ASN A 233 2.79 21.06 12.30
N ALA A 234 2.78 20.00 11.49
CA ALA A 234 3.85 19.04 11.37
C ALA A 234 4.25 18.78 9.91
N ARG A 235 5.35 18.06 9.75
CA ARG A 235 5.92 17.72 8.45
C ARG A 235 5.41 16.35 8.01
N ASP A 236 5.13 16.22 6.71
CA ASP A 236 5.08 14.93 6.03
C ASP A 236 6.50 14.39 5.80
N ASP A 237 6.86 13.30 6.47
CA ASP A 237 8.18 12.67 6.34
C ASP A 237 8.36 11.91 5.02
N LEU A 238 7.27 11.65 4.30
CA LEU A 238 7.26 10.99 2.99
C LEU A 238 7.22 11.99 1.82
N SER A 239 7.20 13.29 2.11
CA SER A 239 7.01 14.35 1.10
C SER A 239 8.05 14.32 -0.02
N ASN A 240 9.25 13.81 0.26
CA ASN A 240 10.37 13.69 -0.66
C ASN A 240 10.73 12.23 -1.00
N LYS A 241 9.79 11.30 -0.81
CA LYS A 241 10.00 9.87 -1.05
C LYS A 241 9.19 9.38 -2.24
N ASN A 242 9.75 8.36 -2.89
CA ASN A 242 9.04 7.56 -3.87
C ASN A 242 8.68 6.19 -3.28
N VAL A 243 7.83 5.46 -4.00
CA VAL A 243 7.42 4.08 -3.70
C VAL A 243 7.26 3.30 -5.01
N THR A 244 7.37 1.97 -4.96
CA THR A 244 7.10 1.10 -6.12
C THR A 244 5.65 0.66 -6.09
N THR A 245 4.90 1.04 -7.11
CA THR A 245 3.46 0.79 -7.21
C THR A 245 3.13 -0.35 -8.16
N ILE A 246 2.24 -1.24 -7.74
CA ILE A 246 1.49 -2.16 -8.60
C ILE A 246 0.04 -1.68 -8.65
N ALA A 247 -0.43 -1.22 -9.82
CA ALA A 247 -1.77 -0.67 -10.00
C ALA A 247 -2.55 -1.42 -11.09
N MET A 248 -3.83 -1.69 -10.80
CA MET A 248 -4.81 -2.19 -11.77
C MET A 248 -6.09 -1.36 -11.69
N GLU A 249 -6.77 -1.20 -12.82
CA GLU A 249 -8.11 -0.63 -12.87
C GLU A 249 -9.03 -1.57 -13.64
N VAL A 250 -9.92 -2.23 -12.91
CA VAL A 250 -10.73 -3.36 -13.38
C VAL A 250 -12.21 -2.99 -13.29
N ALA A 251 -13.01 -3.40 -14.28
CA ALA A 251 -14.46 -3.16 -14.22
C ALA A 251 -15.04 -3.81 -12.96
N ALA A 252 -15.90 -3.09 -12.23
CA ALA A 252 -16.51 -3.61 -11.00
C ALA A 252 -17.24 -4.94 -11.24
N SER A 253 -17.89 -5.08 -12.40
CA SER A 253 -18.58 -6.30 -12.85
C SER A 253 -17.68 -7.53 -12.96
N CYS A 254 -16.36 -7.37 -13.01
CA CYS A 254 -15.38 -8.45 -13.07
C CYS A 254 -14.77 -8.79 -11.70
N LEU A 255 -15.10 -8.02 -10.65
CA LEU A 255 -14.63 -8.23 -9.29
C LEU A 255 -15.74 -8.75 -8.37
N VAL A 256 -16.97 -8.25 -8.53
CA VAL A 256 -18.14 -8.71 -7.77
C VAL A 256 -18.50 -10.16 -8.13
N ALA A 257 -19.08 -10.88 -7.17
CA ALA A 257 -19.48 -12.27 -7.39
C ALA A 257 -20.48 -12.40 -8.57
N PRO A 258 -20.37 -13.45 -9.41
CA PRO A 258 -21.35 -13.71 -10.47
C PRO A 258 -22.78 -13.79 -9.91
N GLY A 259 -23.73 -13.10 -10.54
CA GLY A 259 -25.10 -12.99 -10.03
C GLY A 259 -25.33 -11.88 -9.00
N GLY A 260 -24.27 -11.19 -8.55
CA GLY A 260 -24.26 -9.77 -8.15
C GLY A 260 -25.27 -9.30 -7.10
N ALA A 261 -25.68 -10.13 -6.14
CA ALA A 261 -26.62 -9.69 -5.11
C ALA A 261 -25.98 -8.72 -4.09
N ASP A 262 -24.68 -8.86 -3.84
CA ASP A 262 -23.92 -8.01 -2.91
C ASP A 262 -22.87 -7.18 -3.68
N PRO A 263 -22.94 -5.84 -3.67
CA PRO A 263 -21.98 -4.99 -4.34
C PRO A 263 -20.67 -4.79 -3.55
N VAL A 264 -20.57 -5.32 -2.33
CA VAL A 264 -19.40 -5.16 -1.46
C VAL A 264 -18.33 -6.20 -1.78
N ILE A 265 -17.09 -5.74 -1.95
CA ILE A 265 -15.90 -6.57 -2.08
C ILE A 265 -14.88 -6.24 -0.98
N GLY A 266 -14.17 -7.24 -0.51
CA GLY A 266 -12.98 -7.14 0.32
C GLY A 266 -11.72 -7.14 -0.54
N GLY A 267 -10.65 -6.46 -0.11
CA GLY A 267 -9.38 -6.45 -0.82
C GLY A 267 -8.16 -6.23 0.08
N TRP A 268 -7.06 -6.89 -0.26
CA TRP A 268 -5.76 -6.77 0.41
C TRP A 268 -4.63 -7.21 -0.51
N THR A 269 -3.41 -6.83 -0.18
CA THR A 269 -2.18 -7.25 -0.89
C THR A 269 -1.33 -8.18 -0.04
N THR A 270 -0.57 -9.06 -0.67
CA THR A 270 0.43 -9.90 0.00
C THR A 270 1.70 -10.07 -0.82
N ALA A 271 2.81 -10.35 -0.15
CA ALA A 271 4.02 -10.85 -0.78
C ALA A 271 4.44 -12.20 -0.17
N SER A 272 4.92 -13.10 -1.02
CA SER A 272 5.43 -14.41 -0.64
C SER A 272 6.85 -14.63 -1.16
N VAL A 273 7.66 -15.35 -0.40
CA VAL A 273 8.98 -15.84 -0.84
C VAL A 273 9.03 -17.37 -0.74
N ARG A 274 10.09 -17.97 -1.27
CA ARG A 274 10.36 -19.40 -1.15
C ARG A 274 10.90 -19.72 0.26
N GLN A 275 10.49 -20.87 0.82
CA GLN A 275 10.91 -21.32 2.16
C GLN A 275 12.43 -21.50 2.33
N GLY A 276 13.12 -21.94 1.27
CA GLY A 276 14.56 -22.19 1.29
C GLY A 276 15.33 -21.22 0.41
N ARG A 277 16.50 -20.79 0.90
CA ARG A 277 17.49 -20.02 0.14
C ARG A 277 18.88 -20.60 0.36
N LEU A 278 19.54 -21.01 -0.71
CA LEU A 278 20.95 -21.41 -0.71
C LEU A 278 21.78 -20.28 -1.30
N VAL A 279 22.69 -19.71 -0.51
CA VAL A 279 23.59 -18.64 -0.95
C VAL A 279 24.79 -19.26 -1.66
N ASN A 280 25.12 -18.75 -2.84
CA ASN A 280 26.30 -19.17 -3.58
C ASN A 280 27.53 -18.36 -3.11
N PRO A 281 28.57 -19.00 -2.53
CA PRO A 281 29.77 -18.29 -2.08
C PRO A 281 30.66 -17.79 -3.23
N ALA A 282 30.41 -18.23 -4.47
CA ALA A 282 31.13 -17.82 -5.66
C ALA A 282 30.17 -17.57 -6.84
N PRO A 283 29.40 -16.44 -6.81
CA PRO A 283 28.53 -16.07 -7.92
C PRO A 283 29.35 -15.83 -9.19
N GLY A 284 29.01 -16.55 -10.26
CA GLY A 284 29.59 -16.36 -11.59
C GLY A 284 28.70 -15.52 -12.48
N THR A 285 29.09 -15.34 -13.74
CA THR A 285 28.30 -14.59 -14.74
C THR A 285 27.00 -15.29 -15.15
N GLY A 286 26.90 -16.61 -14.95
CA GLY A 286 25.71 -17.43 -15.27
C GLY A 286 25.13 -18.23 -14.10
N THR A 287 25.76 -18.21 -12.92
CA THR A 287 25.25 -18.83 -11.69
C THR A 287 24.75 -17.73 -10.75
N GLY A 288 23.47 -17.78 -10.39
CA GLY A 288 22.88 -16.80 -9.48
C GLY A 288 23.60 -16.73 -8.13
N ALA A 289 23.47 -15.58 -7.47
CA ALA A 289 24.02 -15.36 -6.12
C ALA A 289 23.28 -16.17 -5.03
N SER A 290 22.06 -16.61 -5.33
CA SER A 290 21.34 -17.60 -4.53
C SER A 290 20.43 -18.47 -5.39
N LYS A 291 19.98 -19.56 -4.79
CA LYS A 291 18.94 -20.44 -5.32
C LYS A 291 17.85 -20.63 -4.28
N GLU A 292 16.63 -20.32 -4.69
CA GLU A 292 15.44 -20.34 -3.86
C GLU A 292 14.59 -21.60 -4.17
N GLY A 293 13.95 -22.17 -3.16
CA GLY A 293 13.17 -23.41 -3.31
C GLY A 293 12.16 -23.67 -2.20
N GLY A 294 11.32 -24.69 -2.38
CA GLY A 294 10.22 -25.01 -1.47
C GLY A 294 8.91 -24.28 -1.79
N ALA A 295 7.93 -24.40 -0.90
CA ALA A 295 6.63 -23.77 -1.09
C ALA A 295 6.72 -22.23 -1.04
N TRP A 296 5.71 -21.57 -1.61
CA TRP A 296 5.51 -20.14 -1.40
C TRP A 296 4.99 -19.91 0.01
N THR A 297 5.69 -19.07 0.78
CA THR A 297 5.30 -18.65 2.12
C THR A 297 5.06 -17.15 2.11
N GLN A 298 3.87 -16.75 2.57
CA GLN A 298 3.53 -15.34 2.74
C GLN A 298 4.39 -14.74 3.86
N VAL A 299 4.93 -13.55 3.61
CA VAL A 299 5.81 -12.83 4.56
C VAL A 299 5.38 -11.40 4.79
N SER A 300 4.44 -10.90 3.99
CA SER A 300 3.85 -9.58 4.12
C SER A 300 2.39 -9.64 3.68
N ARG A 301 1.55 -8.88 4.37
CA ARG A 301 0.13 -8.71 4.12
C ARG A 301 -0.28 -7.31 4.55
N LEU A 302 -1.15 -6.66 3.77
CA LEU A 302 -1.75 -5.40 4.14
C LEU A 302 -3.10 -5.18 3.43
N GLY A 303 -4.13 -4.77 4.18
CA GLY A 303 -5.40 -4.28 3.63
C GLY A 303 -5.73 -2.90 4.18
N MET A 304 -6.17 -2.83 5.43
CA MET A 304 -6.39 -1.60 6.17
C MET A 304 -5.06 -0.91 6.49
N PRO A 305 -5.00 0.43 6.39
CA PRO A 305 -3.79 1.18 6.75
C PRO A 305 -3.48 1.05 8.25
N LEU A 306 -2.21 1.25 8.62
CA LEU A 306 -1.74 1.37 10.01
C LEU A 306 -1.86 0.10 10.86
N VAL A 307 -2.35 -1.02 10.31
CA VAL A 307 -2.55 -2.26 11.07
C VAL A 307 -1.24 -2.83 11.61
N ASN A 308 -0.21 -2.87 10.75
CA ASN A 308 1.10 -3.41 11.11
C ASN A 308 1.89 -2.43 11.96
N GLU A 309 1.55 -1.15 11.92
CA GLU A 309 2.26 -0.05 12.51
C GLU A 309 1.84 0.13 13.97
N VAL A 310 0.54 0.26 14.23
CA VAL A 310 0.00 0.68 15.53
C VAL A 310 -1.19 -0.15 16.05
N VAL A 311 -1.65 -1.17 15.33
CA VAL A 311 -2.73 -2.06 15.80
C VAL A 311 -2.17 -3.38 16.32
N ILE A 312 -1.44 -4.13 15.49
CA ILE A 312 -0.89 -5.43 15.88
C ILE A 312 0.32 -5.25 16.78
N GLY A 313 0.28 -5.88 17.95
CA GLY A 313 1.38 -5.84 18.91
C GLY A 313 2.64 -6.50 18.35
N LEU A 314 3.81 -5.95 18.72
CA LEU A 314 5.13 -6.35 18.20
C LEU A 314 5.36 -7.87 18.19
N LYS A 315 4.93 -8.59 19.24
CA LYS A 315 5.11 -10.05 19.37
C LYS A 315 4.41 -10.86 18.27
N ASP A 316 3.36 -10.30 17.65
CA ASP A 316 2.47 -11.00 16.73
C ASP A 316 2.59 -10.50 15.28
N LYS A 317 3.42 -9.49 14.99
CA LYS A 317 3.50 -8.88 13.65
C LYS A 317 3.94 -9.87 12.56
N ASP A 318 4.96 -10.69 12.82
CA ASP A 318 5.37 -11.74 11.87
C ASP A 318 4.24 -12.77 11.68
N ARG A 319 3.55 -13.14 12.76
CA ARG A 319 2.41 -14.07 12.72
C ARG A 319 1.25 -13.50 11.90
N PHE A 320 0.94 -12.22 12.07
CA PHE A 320 -0.07 -11.51 11.27
C PHE A 320 0.32 -11.48 9.79
N ASN A 321 1.55 -11.07 9.48
CA ASN A 321 2.06 -11.03 8.11
C ASN A 321 2.08 -12.40 7.41
N HIS A 322 2.18 -13.49 8.17
CA HIS A 322 2.12 -14.86 7.65
C HIS A 322 0.69 -15.45 7.60
N SER A 323 -0.31 -14.74 8.13
CA SER A 323 -1.69 -15.21 8.26
C SER A 323 -2.59 -14.78 7.08
N LYS A 324 -3.71 -15.48 6.91
CA LYS A 324 -4.78 -15.10 5.97
C LYS A 324 -5.92 -14.39 6.71
N PRO A 325 -6.70 -13.49 6.06
CA PRO A 325 -7.80 -12.78 6.70
C PRO A 325 -8.82 -13.69 7.39
N SER A 326 -9.08 -14.86 6.82
CA SER A 326 -9.92 -15.92 7.41
C SER A 326 -9.47 -16.41 8.80
N SER A 327 -8.27 -16.05 9.26
CA SER A 327 -7.70 -16.45 10.55
C SER A 327 -7.55 -15.28 11.53
N ASP A 328 -8.09 -14.10 11.23
CA ASP A 328 -7.83 -12.88 12.03
C ASP A 328 -8.46 -12.87 13.42
N ALA A 329 -9.40 -13.78 13.70
CA ALA A 329 -9.95 -13.95 15.04
C ALA A 329 -8.85 -14.15 16.12
N GLN A 330 -7.68 -14.69 15.74
CA GLN A 330 -6.53 -14.83 16.62
C GLN A 330 -5.89 -13.50 17.07
N PHE A 331 -6.25 -12.37 16.43
CA PHE A 331 -5.76 -11.01 16.69
C PHE A 331 -6.86 -10.07 17.18
N ALA A 332 -8.07 -10.58 17.46
CA ALA A 332 -9.25 -9.76 17.77
C ALA A 332 -9.07 -8.84 19.00
N ASP A 333 -8.22 -9.20 19.95
CA ASP A 333 -7.90 -8.37 21.12
C ASP A 333 -7.31 -7.02 20.74
N TYR A 334 -6.49 -6.94 19.68
CA TYR A 334 -5.90 -5.68 19.23
C TYR A 334 -6.95 -4.67 18.72
N VAL A 335 -8.11 -5.15 18.28
CA VAL A 335 -9.22 -4.32 17.81
C VAL A 335 -10.25 -4.08 18.90
N THR A 336 -10.57 -5.11 19.68
CA THR A 336 -11.59 -5.02 20.74
C THR A 336 -11.08 -4.32 22.00
N HIS A 337 -9.77 -4.34 22.24
CA HIS A 337 -9.07 -3.73 23.38
C HIS A 337 -7.79 -3.00 22.91
N PRO A 338 -7.93 -1.95 22.06
CA PRO A 338 -6.78 -1.30 21.43
C PRO A 338 -5.92 -0.55 22.46
N THR A 339 -4.60 -0.63 22.29
CA THR A 339 -3.64 0.03 23.17
C THR A 339 -3.40 1.49 22.81
N LEU A 340 -3.56 1.88 21.54
CA LEU A 340 -3.27 3.24 21.06
C LEU A 340 -4.08 4.33 21.81
N PRO A 341 -5.41 4.22 22.02
CA PRO A 341 -6.13 5.20 22.83
C PRO A 341 -5.62 5.34 24.26
N MET A 342 -5.20 4.24 24.88
CA MET A 342 -4.63 4.27 26.23
C MET A 342 -3.26 4.97 26.25
N LEU A 343 -2.45 4.79 25.21
CA LEU A 343 -1.18 5.51 25.05
C LEU A 343 -1.44 7.02 24.89
N VAL A 344 -2.40 7.41 24.05
CA VAL A 344 -2.79 8.81 23.87
C VAL A 344 -3.27 9.42 25.19
N GLU A 345 -4.10 8.73 25.97
CA GLU A 345 -4.49 9.21 27.30
C GLU A 345 -3.31 9.29 28.28
N THR A 346 -2.41 8.32 28.25
CA THR A 346 -1.21 8.34 29.12
C THR A 346 -0.38 9.59 28.88
N LEU A 347 -0.24 10.01 27.62
CA LEU A 347 0.59 11.15 27.22
C LEU A 347 -0.16 12.50 27.35
N PHE A 348 -1.45 12.53 26.99
CA PHE A 348 -2.22 13.77 26.78
C PHE A 348 -3.50 13.87 27.62
N GLY A 349 -3.71 12.97 28.58
CA GLY A 349 -4.93 12.93 29.39
C GLY A 349 -5.17 14.19 30.23
N SER A 350 -4.12 14.90 30.63
CA SER A 350 -4.21 16.21 31.32
C SER A 350 -4.72 17.33 30.40
N ALA A 351 -4.55 17.19 29.08
CA ALA A 351 -5.09 18.08 28.05
C ALA A 351 -6.50 17.68 27.60
N GLY A 352 -7.10 16.64 28.20
CA GLY A 352 -8.46 16.20 27.90
C GLY A 352 -8.57 15.07 26.87
N ALA A 353 -7.45 14.51 26.39
CA ALA A 353 -7.45 13.35 25.49
C ALA A 353 -7.74 12.05 26.26
N LYS A 354 -9.01 11.83 26.61
CA LYS A 354 -9.47 10.66 27.37
C LYS A 354 -9.83 9.49 26.45
N ALA A 355 -9.30 8.30 26.76
CA ALA A 355 -9.54 7.10 25.97
C ALA A 355 -11.00 6.64 26.08
N PRO A 356 -11.57 6.02 25.03
CA PRO A 356 -12.89 5.40 25.13
C PRO A 356 -12.94 4.23 26.12
N THR A 357 -14.09 4.05 26.77
CA THR A 357 -14.31 3.03 27.82
C THR A 357 -15.25 1.90 27.40
N ASN A 358 -15.77 1.92 26.16
CA ASN A 358 -16.63 0.86 25.62
C ASN A 358 -15.82 -0.38 25.26
N PHE A 359 -15.68 -1.33 26.18
CA PHE A 359 -15.05 -2.62 25.88
C PHE A 359 -16.09 -3.75 25.84
N PRO A 360 -16.05 -4.65 24.84
CA PRO A 360 -15.21 -4.58 23.63
C PRO A 360 -15.58 -3.39 22.72
N ARG A 361 -14.59 -2.85 22.00
CA ARG A 361 -14.74 -1.74 21.03
C ARG A 361 -15.50 -2.16 19.77
N ASN A 362 -16.81 -2.37 19.89
CA ASN A 362 -17.67 -2.80 18.78
C ASN A 362 -17.73 -1.80 17.63
N ASP A 363 -17.49 -0.52 17.90
CA ASP A 363 -17.33 0.53 16.90
C ASP A 363 -16.10 0.29 16.00
N LEU A 364 -15.00 -0.19 16.58
CA LEU A 364 -13.81 -0.58 15.82
C LEU A 364 -13.98 -1.92 15.12
N VAL A 365 -14.70 -2.88 15.71
CA VAL A 365 -15.06 -4.13 15.01
C VAL A 365 -15.89 -3.83 13.74
N ALA A 366 -16.81 -2.87 13.82
CA ALA A 366 -17.56 -2.38 12.66
C ALA A 366 -16.64 -1.71 11.63
N ALA A 367 -15.86 -0.71 12.03
CA ALA A 367 -15.04 0.06 11.10
C ALA A 367 -13.87 -0.74 10.49
N PHE A 368 -13.29 -1.67 11.24
CA PHE A 368 -12.02 -2.33 10.90
C PHE A 368 -12.16 -3.77 10.39
N LEU A 369 -13.14 -4.54 10.89
CA LEU A 369 -13.23 -5.98 10.61
C LEU A 369 -14.44 -6.37 9.75
N THR A 370 -15.59 -5.73 9.98
CA THR A 370 -16.86 -6.18 9.38
C THR A 370 -17.41 -5.22 8.33
N GLY A 371 -16.95 -3.97 8.31
CA GLY A 371 -17.59 -2.90 7.56
C GLY A 371 -18.79 -2.33 8.32
N VAL A 372 -19.16 -1.11 7.96
CA VAL A 372 -20.29 -0.38 8.54
C VAL A 372 -21.57 -0.74 7.80
N LYS A 373 -22.60 -1.15 8.56
CA LYS A 373 -23.91 -1.52 8.00
C LYS A 373 -24.50 -0.37 7.19
N GLY A 374 -24.95 -0.66 5.96
CA GLY A 374 -25.50 0.33 5.03
C GLY A 374 -24.45 1.13 4.26
N LEU A 375 -23.15 0.96 4.57
CA LEU A 375 -22.04 1.55 3.83
C LEU A 375 -21.30 0.47 3.05
N ASN A 376 -20.54 -0.38 3.73
CA ASN A 376 -19.60 -1.35 3.15
C ASN A 376 -19.52 -2.68 3.92
N GLN A 377 -20.50 -3.00 4.76
CA GLN A 377 -20.64 -4.33 5.32
C GLN A 377 -21.24 -5.28 4.28
N PRO A 378 -20.57 -6.40 3.93
CA PRO A 378 -21.14 -7.39 3.03
C PRO A 378 -22.30 -8.15 3.70
N ALA A 379 -23.19 -8.71 2.87
CA ALA A 379 -24.39 -9.43 3.28
C ALA A 379 -24.08 -10.66 4.15
N LYS A 380 -22.96 -11.32 3.88
CA LYS A 380 -22.31 -12.26 4.79
C LYS A 380 -20.99 -11.65 5.20
N VAL A 381 -20.62 -11.77 6.46
CA VAL A 381 -19.37 -11.17 6.94
C VAL A 381 -18.67 -12.05 7.95
N THR A 382 -17.47 -12.48 7.60
CA THR A 382 -16.44 -12.93 8.53
C THR A 382 -15.64 -11.70 8.98
N PRO A 383 -15.57 -11.38 10.28
CA PRO A 383 -14.71 -10.30 10.77
C PRO A 383 -13.25 -10.56 10.43
N SER A 384 -12.63 -9.65 9.67
CA SER A 384 -11.27 -9.82 9.15
C SER A 384 -10.71 -8.48 8.69
N GLU A 385 -9.40 -8.30 8.82
CA GLU A 385 -8.68 -7.15 8.33
C GLU A 385 -8.55 -7.21 6.80
N MET A 386 -9.18 -6.24 6.12
CA MET A 386 -9.11 -5.99 4.68
C MET A 386 -9.82 -4.67 4.39
N LEU A 387 -9.50 -3.99 3.29
CA LEU A 387 -10.35 -2.90 2.82
C LEU A 387 -11.69 -3.48 2.36
N ARG A 388 -12.80 -2.79 2.63
CA ARG A 388 -14.13 -3.16 2.12
C ARG A 388 -14.72 -2.03 1.29
N LEU A 389 -15.04 -2.32 0.03
CA LEU A 389 -15.57 -1.36 -0.92
C LEU A 389 -16.96 -1.80 -1.41
N ASN A 390 -17.97 -0.96 -1.14
CA ASN A 390 -19.26 -1.04 -1.81
C ASN A 390 -19.17 -0.40 -3.18
N THR A 391 -19.18 -1.24 -4.21
CA THR A 391 -19.08 -0.78 -5.60
C THR A 391 -20.34 -0.11 -6.11
N ALA A 392 -21.46 -0.13 -5.38
CA ALA A 392 -22.67 0.61 -5.78
C ALA A 392 -22.61 2.11 -5.40
N ILE A 393 -21.70 2.50 -4.52
CA ILE A 393 -21.52 3.91 -4.13
C ILE A 393 -20.75 4.63 -5.25
N ALA A 394 -21.33 5.72 -5.76
CA ALA A 394 -20.73 6.51 -6.82
C ALA A 394 -19.41 7.16 -6.36
N PRO A 395 -18.36 7.19 -7.20
CA PRO A 395 -17.12 7.87 -6.86
C PRO A 395 -17.32 9.38 -6.76
N VAL A 396 -16.56 10.03 -5.87
CA VAL A 396 -16.48 11.49 -5.77
C VAL A 396 -15.27 11.98 -6.55
N ALA A 397 -15.47 12.95 -7.44
CA ALA A 397 -14.42 13.52 -8.27
C ALA A 397 -13.36 14.23 -7.42
N MET A 398 -12.10 14.18 -7.87
CA MET A 398 -11.01 15.02 -7.38
C MET A 398 -11.45 16.50 -7.35
N GLY A 399 -11.05 17.27 -6.33
CA GLY A 399 -11.53 18.62 -6.05
C GLY A 399 -12.75 18.67 -5.13
N LYS A 400 -13.49 17.56 -5.01
CA LYS A 400 -14.70 17.46 -4.17
C LYS A 400 -14.58 16.39 -3.08
N GLN A 401 -13.53 15.59 -3.11
CA GLN A 401 -13.26 14.56 -2.11
C GLN A 401 -13.05 15.24 -0.75
N LYS A 402 -13.59 14.63 0.30
CA LYS A 402 -13.27 15.04 1.67
C LYS A 402 -12.12 14.21 2.17
N ARG A 403 -11.03 14.85 2.62
CA ARG A 403 -9.84 14.15 3.14
C ARG A 403 -10.19 13.18 4.28
N LEU A 404 -11.21 13.51 5.06
CA LEU A 404 -11.66 12.70 6.20
C LEU A 404 -12.74 11.66 5.82
N GLY A 405 -13.01 11.47 4.53
CA GLY A 405 -13.92 10.45 4.01
C GLY A 405 -15.28 10.46 4.71
N VAL A 406 -15.70 9.28 5.16
CA VAL A 406 -17.04 9.05 5.72
C VAL A 406 -17.31 9.89 6.96
N ILE A 407 -16.31 10.14 7.81
CA ILE A 407 -16.49 10.92 9.04
C ILE A 407 -16.63 12.44 8.79
N ASP A 408 -16.53 12.87 7.52
CA ASP A 408 -16.84 14.22 7.03
C ASP A 408 -17.92 14.20 5.93
N GLY A 409 -18.72 13.12 5.86
CA GLY A 409 -19.90 13.01 4.99
C GLY A 409 -19.63 12.55 3.56
N ASP A 410 -18.42 12.12 3.23
CA ASP A 410 -18.06 11.56 1.92
C ASP A 410 -18.09 10.02 1.96
N ASN A 411 -19.23 9.45 1.59
CA ASN A 411 -19.43 7.98 1.57
C ASN A 411 -18.57 7.24 0.54
N ALA A 412 -17.90 7.93 -0.39
CA ALA A 412 -16.99 7.33 -1.35
C ALA A 412 -15.54 7.27 -0.84
N GLY A 413 -15.26 7.88 0.32
CA GLY A 413 -13.96 7.83 0.99
C GLY A 413 -13.87 6.72 2.03
N PHE A 414 -12.70 6.64 2.67
CA PHE A 414 -12.43 5.67 3.72
C PHE A 414 -13.46 5.75 4.88
N PRO A 415 -13.97 4.60 5.39
CA PRO A 415 -13.52 3.23 5.11
C PRO A 415 -14.22 2.52 3.93
N ASN A 416 -15.05 3.19 3.10
CA ASN A 416 -15.63 2.56 1.91
C ASN A 416 -14.59 2.44 0.78
N GLY A 417 -13.70 1.46 0.93
CA GLY A 417 -12.43 1.45 0.23
C GLY A 417 -11.47 2.48 0.82
N ARG A 418 -10.46 2.86 0.04
CA ARG A 418 -9.48 3.90 0.39
C ARG A 418 -8.96 4.55 -0.88
N ARG A 419 -9.03 5.87 -0.96
CA ARG A 419 -8.46 6.69 -2.05
C ARG A 419 -7.11 7.27 -1.61
N PRO A 420 -6.24 7.66 -2.56
CA PRO A 420 -5.02 8.39 -2.24
C PRO A 420 -5.25 9.71 -1.47
N GLY A 421 -6.42 10.33 -1.62
CA GLY A 421 -6.80 11.56 -0.93
C GLY A 421 -7.43 11.37 0.45
N ASP A 422 -7.60 10.13 0.93
CA ASP A 422 -8.12 9.89 2.28
C ASP A 422 -6.97 9.97 3.30
N ASP A 423 -7.10 10.89 4.25
CA ASP A 423 -6.14 11.14 5.33
C ASP A 423 -6.35 10.11 6.44
N VAL A 424 -5.84 8.90 6.18
CA VAL A 424 -6.10 7.73 7.01
C VAL A 424 -5.48 7.82 8.39
N VAL A 425 -4.44 8.62 8.60
CA VAL A 425 -3.83 8.85 9.92
C VAL A 425 -4.79 9.65 10.80
N ASP A 426 -5.28 10.80 10.31
CA ASP A 426 -6.28 11.59 11.01
C ASP A 426 -7.59 10.83 11.23
N ILE A 427 -8.07 10.12 10.19
CA ILE A 427 -9.31 9.34 10.29
C ILE A 427 -9.16 8.23 11.35
N ALA A 428 -8.09 7.43 11.26
CA ALA A 428 -7.87 6.33 12.20
C ALA A 428 -7.75 6.86 13.63
N LEU A 429 -6.94 7.89 13.87
CA LEU A 429 -6.74 8.46 15.21
C LEU A 429 -8.05 8.99 15.80
N ARG A 430 -8.89 9.68 15.03
CA ARG A 430 -10.21 10.13 15.49
C ARG A 430 -11.15 8.96 15.78
N VAL A 431 -11.15 7.93 14.94
CA VAL A 431 -11.99 6.73 15.12
C VAL A 431 -11.56 5.93 16.36
N VAL A 432 -10.26 5.65 16.54
CA VAL A 432 -9.79 4.94 17.75
C VAL A 432 -10.01 5.76 19.02
N MET A 433 -9.98 7.10 18.96
CA MET A 433 -10.37 7.98 20.08
C MET A 433 -11.88 8.17 20.25
N GLY A 434 -12.71 7.45 19.48
CA GLY A 434 -14.15 7.30 19.74
C GLY A 434 -15.06 8.22 18.93
N LYS A 435 -14.60 8.74 17.78
CA LYS A 435 -15.45 9.52 16.86
C LYS A 435 -16.76 8.82 16.53
N LEU A 436 -16.75 7.49 16.36
CA LEU A 436 -17.95 6.71 16.03
C LEU A 436 -18.97 6.64 17.17
N CYS A 437 -18.53 6.75 18.42
CA CYS A 437 -19.44 6.83 19.57
C CYS A 437 -20.27 8.12 19.57
N THR A 438 -19.73 9.21 19.03
CA THR A 438 -20.49 10.46 18.83
C THR A 438 -21.65 10.29 17.84
N LEU A 439 -21.57 9.27 16.98
CA LEU A 439 -22.59 8.90 16.01
C LEU A 439 -23.45 7.72 16.49
N SER A 440 -23.27 7.27 17.73
CA SER A 440 -23.95 6.10 18.31
C SER A 440 -23.75 4.80 17.52
N LEU A 441 -22.57 4.64 16.90
CA LEU A 441 -22.21 3.44 16.14
C LEU A 441 -21.38 2.52 17.02
N GLY A 442 -21.99 1.45 17.55
CA GLY A 442 -21.31 0.43 18.37
C GLY A 442 -21.00 0.83 19.82
N CYS A 443 -21.28 2.08 20.20
CA CYS A 443 -21.10 2.67 21.52
C CYS A 443 -21.98 3.92 21.65
N VAL A 444 -22.00 4.55 22.84
CA VAL A 444 -22.71 5.82 23.08
C VAL A 444 -21.73 6.97 23.32
N PRO A 445 -22.12 8.24 23.11
CA PRO A 445 -21.19 9.37 23.27
C PRO A 445 -20.50 9.45 24.63
N ALA A 446 -21.18 9.01 25.70
CA ALA A 446 -20.61 9.00 27.06
C ALA A 446 -19.41 8.04 27.21
N ASP A 447 -19.30 7.03 26.35
CA ASP A 447 -18.19 6.07 26.36
C ASP A 447 -16.89 6.68 25.83
N ALA A 448 -16.96 7.78 25.07
CA ALA A 448 -15.80 8.43 24.46
C ALA A 448 -15.81 9.94 24.76
N PRO A 449 -15.37 10.37 25.95
CA PRO A 449 -15.40 11.78 26.35
C PRO A 449 -14.60 12.71 25.42
N ALA A 450 -13.55 12.19 24.78
CA ALA A 450 -12.75 12.90 23.79
C ALA A 450 -13.16 12.64 22.34
N GLY A 451 -14.26 11.93 22.07
CA GLY A 451 -14.63 11.49 20.71
C GLY A 451 -14.98 12.64 19.74
N ALA A 452 -15.23 13.85 20.26
CA ALA A 452 -15.44 15.05 19.46
C ALA A 452 -14.15 15.82 19.12
N ILE A 453 -13.02 15.50 19.77
CA ILE A 453 -11.73 16.14 19.53
C ILE A 453 -11.22 15.75 18.13
N ARG A 454 -10.77 16.75 17.37
CA ARG A 454 -10.24 16.59 16.01
C ARG A 454 -8.76 16.32 16.09
N PHE A 455 -8.43 15.10 16.51
CA PHE A 455 -7.07 14.61 16.58
C PHE A 455 -6.39 14.60 15.21
N THR A 456 -5.07 14.80 15.21
CA THR A 456 -4.24 14.84 14.01
C THR A 456 -2.77 14.58 14.32
N ASP A 457 -2.03 14.04 13.36
CA ASP A 457 -0.56 13.97 13.42
C ASP A 457 0.12 15.27 12.93
N GLY A 458 -0.68 16.17 12.34
CA GLY A 458 -0.28 17.47 11.82
C GLY A 458 0.30 17.45 10.41
N ALA A 459 0.38 16.28 9.76
CA ALA A 459 0.81 16.14 8.38
C ALA A 459 -0.41 16.24 7.44
N TYR A 460 -0.59 17.39 6.80
CA TYR A 460 -1.80 17.66 6.03
C TYR A 460 -1.80 17.01 4.64
N LEU A 461 -2.89 16.35 4.29
CA LEU A 461 -3.16 15.84 2.95
C LEU A 461 -4.18 16.71 2.19
N ASP A 462 -3.86 17.07 0.94
CA ASP A 462 -4.79 17.69 -0.01
C ASP A 462 -4.67 17.09 -1.41
N ASP A 463 -5.53 17.58 -2.31
CA ASP A 463 -5.62 17.13 -3.70
C ASP A 463 -4.32 17.33 -4.49
N ALA A 464 -3.40 18.17 -4.02
CA ALA A 464 -2.10 18.27 -4.65
C ALA A 464 -1.21 17.04 -4.39
N ALA A 465 -1.62 16.03 -3.62
CA ALA A 465 -0.82 14.82 -3.41
C ALA A 465 -1.01 13.75 -4.51
N PHE A 466 -2.11 13.78 -5.27
CA PHE A 466 -2.51 12.71 -6.19
C PHE A 466 -2.96 13.26 -7.57
N THR A 467 -3.40 12.39 -8.47
CA THR A 467 -3.79 12.77 -9.85
C THR A 467 -5.21 12.29 -10.20
N MET A 468 -5.84 12.93 -11.18
CA MET A 468 -7.24 12.66 -11.54
C MET A 468 -7.46 11.39 -12.37
N ALA A 469 -6.39 10.79 -12.87
CA ALA A 469 -6.44 9.73 -13.88
C ALA A 469 -5.46 8.61 -13.52
N PHE A 470 -5.75 7.40 -14.01
CA PHE A 470 -4.94 6.22 -13.72
C PHE A 470 -3.44 6.44 -14.04
N PRO A 471 -2.51 6.06 -13.13
CA PRO A 471 -2.70 5.24 -11.93
C PRO A 471 -3.04 6.03 -10.65
N TYR A 472 -3.55 7.25 -10.77
CA TYR A 472 -4.02 8.13 -9.69
C TYR A 472 -2.94 8.64 -8.73
N LEU A 473 -1.70 8.15 -8.86
CA LEU A 473 -0.54 8.63 -8.10
C LEU A 473 0.32 9.58 -8.95
N LYS A 474 1.00 10.51 -8.29
CA LYS A 474 1.88 11.46 -8.96
C LYS A 474 3.11 10.77 -9.58
N PRO A 475 3.66 11.30 -10.69
CA PRO A 475 4.96 10.87 -11.19
C PRO A 475 6.02 10.93 -10.08
N PRO A 476 6.97 9.99 -10.06
CA PRO A 476 8.00 9.94 -9.04
C PRO A 476 8.94 11.14 -9.12
N LEU A 477 9.46 11.53 -7.96
CA LEU A 477 10.53 12.51 -7.84
C LEU A 477 11.79 12.03 -8.59
N PRO A 478 12.50 12.92 -9.30
CA PRO A 478 13.71 12.53 -10.03
C PRO A 478 14.93 12.43 -9.10
N GLY A 479 15.83 11.50 -9.39
CA GLY A 479 17.13 11.40 -8.70
C GLY A 479 18.11 12.54 -9.01
N SER A 480 17.88 13.33 -10.08
CA SER A 480 18.72 14.47 -10.45
C SER A 480 18.00 15.49 -11.36
N PRO A 481 18.28 16.81 -11.24
CA PRO A 481 19.05 17.44 -10.17
C PRO A 481 18.36 17.26 -8.82
N GLN A 482 19.12 17.34 -7.72
CA GLN A 482 18.56 17.32 -6.37
C GLN A 482 17.57 18.48 -6.23
N GLN A 483 16.41 18.21 -5.63
CA GLN A 483 15.35 19.20 -5.37
C GLN A 483 15.29 19.56 -3.90
#